data_AF-A0A6G3TD04-F1
#
_entry.id   AF-A0A6G3TD04-F1
#
_cell.length_a   1.000
_cell.length_b   1.000
_cell.length_c   1.000
_cell.angle_alpha   90.00
_cell.angle_beta   90.00
_cell.angle_gamma   90.00
#
_symmetry.space_group_name_H-M   'P 1'
#
loop_
_entity.id
_entity.type
_entity.pdbx_description
1 polymer ?
#
loop_
_entity_poly.entity_id
_entity_poly.type
_entity_poly.pdbx_seq_one_letter_code
_entity_poly.pdbx_strand_id
1 'polypeptide(L)'
;PVWAALREQARGAGLSANSVLCAAYAEVLRRWSGRPSFTLTVLVATRAMLAAGPNGTDPSQAACVGNFGSTLLLECDGTGDTFAERAGALQRRLMADLPHAWLSGVEVARRARRERPGAAVGSPFVFASGLDDAASDALPPHLRAEGWELVFKSMHTPQVLLDHQVSEEDGELVCTFDHVAEAFPEGLVDELAAAHADLLRRLAGHDAPWAAPHPPPLPG
;
A
#
# COMPACT_ATOMS: atom_id res chain seq x y z
N PRO A 1 -8.14 -20.96 0.13
CA PRO A 1 -7.06 -20.16 -0.51
C PRO A 1 -6.43 -19.21 0.51
N VAL A 2 -5.13 -18.92 0.42
CA VAL A 2 -4.41 -18.06 1.39
C VAL A 2 -5.03 -16.67 1.47
N TRP A 3 -5.41 -16.11 0.31
CA TRP A 3 -6.02 -14.78 0.24
C TRP A 3 -7.35 -14.68 0.99
N ALA A 4 -8.28 -15.61 0.74
CA ALA A 4 -9.57 -15.65 1.43
C ALA A 4 -9.41 -15.80 2.95
N ALA A 5 -8.47 -16.64 3.39
CA ALA A 5 -8.18 -16.82 4.82
C ALA A 5 -7.60 -15.53 5.44
N LEU A 6 -6.72 -14.82 4.73
CA LEU A 6 -6.18 -13.53 5.18
C LEU A 6 -7.28 -12.47 5.31
N ARG A 7 -8.20 -12.37 4.34
CA ARG A 7 -9.35 -11.44 4.41
C ARG A 7 -10.22 -11.73 5.64
N GLU A 8 -10.47 -13.00 5.92
CA GLU A 8 -11.28 -13.42 7.07
C GLU A 8 -10.59 -13.11 8.41
N GLN A 9 -9.29 -13.37 8.51
CA GLN A 9 -8.50 -13.02 9.69
C GLN A 9 -8.45 -11.50 9.93
N ALA A 10 -8.22 -10.71 8.86
CA ALA A 10 -8.27 -9.26 8.91
C ALA A 10 -9.63 -8.75 9.41
N ARG A 11 -10.73 -9.31 8.87
CA ARG A 11 -12.10 -9.00 9.29
C ARG A 11 -12.34 -9.33 10.76
N GLY A 12 -11.86 -10.48 11.23
CA GLY A 12 -11.92 -10.88 12.64
C GLY A 12 -11.19 -9.90 13.57
N ALA A 13 -10.11 -9.29 13.10
CA ALA A 13 -9.36 -8.25 13.81
C ALA A 13 -9.94 -6.83 13.67
N GLY A 14 -11.03 -6.64 12.92
CA GLY A 14 -11.62 -5.32 12.63
C GLY A 14 -10.78 -4.45 11.69
N LEU A 15 -9.96 -5.09 10.85
CA LEU A 15 -9.04 -4.44 9.93
C LEU A 15 -9.44 -4.67 8.47
N SER A 16 -9.24 -3.66 7.64
CA SER A 16 -9.36 -3.79 6.19
C SER A 16 -8.17 -4.59 5.64
N ALA A 17 -8.39 -5.34 4.57
CA ALA A 17 -7.30 -6.07 3.93
C ALA A 17 -6.20 -5.11 3.42
N ASN A 18 -6.57 -3.94 2.90
CA ASN A 18 -5.63 -2.88 2.50
C ASN A 18 -4.72 -2.44 3.65
N SER A 19 -5.28 -2.22 4.85
CA SER A 19 -4.48 -1.83 6.01
C SER A 19 -3.56 -2.94 6.48
N VAL A 20 -3.98 -4.20 6.40
CA VAL A 20 -3.13 -5.36 6.75
C VAL A 20 -1.96 -5.50 5.77
N LEU A 21 -2.21 -5.38 4.47
CA LEU A 21 -1.17 -5.45 3.43
C LEU A 21 -0.18 -4.28 3.56
N CYS A 22 -0.69 -3.06 3.74
CA CYS A 22 0.15 -1.89 3.96
C CYS A 22 1.00 -2.03 5.25
N ALA A 23 0.41 -2.54 6.34
CA ALA A 23 1.12 -2.78 7.59
C ALA A 23 2.18 -3.89 7.46
N ALA A 24 1.89 -4.97 6.73
CA ALA A 24 2.85 -6.03 6.46
C ALA A 24 4.06 -5.50 5.67
N TYR A 25 3.82 -4.66 4.65
CA TYR A 25 4.89 -3.99 3.92
C TYR A 25 5.70 -3.04 4.81
N ALA A 26 5.02 -2.22 5.62
CA ALA A 26 5.69 -1.35 6.57
C ALA A 26 6.54 -2.12 7.60
N GLU A 27 6.08 -3.29 8.05
CA GLU A 27 6.81 -4.14 9.00
C GLU A 27 8.13 -4.66 8.38
N VAL A 28 8.06 -5.12 7.13
CA VAL A 28 9.22 -5.57 6.37
C VAL A 28 10.18 -4.41 6.16
N LEU A 29 9.71 -3.25 5.68
CA LEU A 29 10.59 -2.08 5.51
C LEU A 29 11.23 -1.61 6.83
N ARG A 30 10.50 -1.67 7.95
CA ARG A 30 11.02 -1.28 9.27
C ARG A 30 12.22 -2.14 9.68
N ARG A 31 12.09 -3.45 9.49
CA ARG A 31 13.14 -4.41 9.86
C ARG A 31 14.41 -4.23 9.03
N TRP A 32 14.30 -3.89 7.75
CA TRP A 32 15.44 -3.70 6.85
C TRP A 32 16.04 -2.29 6.93
N SER A 33 15.22 -1.26 7.15
CA SER A 33 15.71 0.12 7.26
C SER A 33 16.43 0.41 8.57
N GLY A 34 16.21 -0.40 9.62
CA GLY A 34 16.68 -0.13 10.97
C GLY A 34 16.08 1.14 11.60
N ARG A 35 15.07 1.75 10.94
CA ARG A 35 14.43 2.98 11.40
C ARG A 35 13.08 2.65 12.03
N PRO A 36 12.83 3.09 13.27
CA PRO A 36 11.57 2.79 13.95
C PRO A 36 10.39 3.56 13.36
N SER A 37 10.62 4.63 12.61
CA SER A 37 9.56 5.39 11.93
C SER A 37 10.02 5.94 10.58
N PHE A 38 9.10 5.96 9.63
CA PHE A 38 9.27 6.47 8.27
C PHE A 38 7.90 6.80 7.67
N THR A 39 7.90 7.35 6.46
CA THR A 39 6.69 7.62 5.69
C THR A 39 6.58 6.64 4.53
N LEU A 40 5.38 6.27 4.13
CA LEU A 40 5.09 5.62 2.84
C LEU A 40 4.33 6.58 1.94
N THR A 41 4.62 6.52 0.64
CA THR A 41 3.76 7.17 -0.35
C THR A 41 2.63 6.20 -0.70
N VAL A 42 1.40 6.50 -0.30
CA VAL A 42 0.24 5.63 -0.56
C VAL A 42 -0.56 6.18 -1.73
N LEU A 43 -0.79 5.37 -2.75
CA LEU A 43 -1.70 5.73 -3.85
C LEU A 43 -3.15 5.53 -3.40
N VAL A 44 -3.99 6.54 -3.62
CA VAL A 44 -5.41 6.52 -3.24
C VAL A 44 -6.30 6.88 -4.42
N ALA A 45 -7.39 6.13 -4.58
CA ALA A 45 -8.44 6.44 -5.54
C ALA A 45 -9.43 7.44 -4.93
N THR A 46 -9.58 8.61 -5.55
CA THR A 46 -10.47 9.69 -5.08
C THR A 46 -11.81 9.71 -5.82
N ARG A 47 -12.03 8.82 -6.79
CA ARG A 47 -13.28 8.77 -7.57
C ARG A 47 -14.50 8.55 -6.67
N ALA A 48 -14.44 7.59 -5.75
CA ALA A 48 -15.53 7.35 -4.80
C ALA A 48 -15.80 8.55 -3.88
N MET A 49 -14.75 9.32 -3.56
CA MET A 49 -14.86 10.55 -2.77
C MET A 49 -15.55 11.68 -3.54
N LEU A 50 -15.35 11.76 -4.86
CA LEU A 50 -16.07 12.72 -5.72
C LEU A 50 -17.54 12.36 -5.89
N ALA A 51 -17.83 11.06 -6.05
CA ALA A 51 -19.19 10.60 -6.19
C ALA A 51 -20.00 10.97 -4.95
N ALA A 52 -19.44 10.80 -3.74
CA ALA A 52 -20.07 11.18 -2.47
C ALA A 52 -19.94 12.70 -2.16
N GLY A 53 -20.50 13.56 -3.01
CA GLY A 53 -20.56 15.00 -2.77
C GLY A 53 -21.62 15.42 -1.75
N PRO A 54 -21.61 16.68 -1.27
CA PRO A 54 -22.63 17.22 -0.35
C PRO A 54 -24.06 17.21 -0.93
N ASN A 55 -24.20 17.05 -2.24
CA ASN A 55 -25.48 16.96 -2.94
C ASN A 55 -25.91 15.50 -3.24
N GLY A 56 -25.24 14.51 -2.64
CA GLY A 56 -25.48 13.09 -2.88
C GLY A 56 -24.59 12.49 -3.97
N THR A 57 -24.85 11.22 -4.30
CA THR A 57 -24.09 10.47 -5.32
C THR A 57 -24.41 10.97 -6.72
N ASP A 58 -23.45 11.61 -7.40
CA ASP A 58 -23.58 11.96 -8.83
C ASP A 58 -23.11 10.78 -9.71
N PRO A 59 -24.02 10.06 -10.39
CA PRO A 59 -23.67 8.90 -11.20
C PRO A 59 -22.80 9.26 -12.42
N SER A 60 -22.83 10.51 -12.88
CA SER A 60 -22.03 10.95 -14.03
C SER A 60 -20.52 10.96 -13.73
N GLN A 61 -20.14 11.07 -12.45
CA GLN A 61 -18.74 10.98 -12.01
C GLN A 61 -18.18 9.57 -12.14
N ALA A 62 -19.02 8.53 -12.06
CA ALA A 62 -18.59 7.15 -12.25
C ALA A 62 -18.19 6.88 -13.71
N ALA A 63 -18.88 7.49 -14.68
CA ALA A 63 -18.64 7.33 -16.11
C ALA A 63 -17.57 8.27 -16.68
N CYS A 64 -17.06 9.22 -15.88
CA CYS A 64 -16.11 10.23 -16.35
C CYS A 64 -14.71 9.62 -16.59
N VAL A 65 -14.10 9.95 -17.72
CA VAL A 65 -12.69 9.64 -18.00
C VAL A 65 -11.83 10.78 -17.46
N GLY A 66 -10.89 10.46 -16.57
CA GLY A 66 -10.03 11.45 -15.93
C GLY A 66 -9.07 10.82 -14.93
N ASN A 67 -8.13 11.62 -14.43
CA ASN A 67 -7.25 11.21 -13.35
C ASN A 67 -7.94 11.40 -11.99
N PHE A 68 -8.20 10.27 -11.33
CA PHE A 68 -8.78 10.22 -9.98
C PHE A 68 -7.81 9.56 -8.99
N GLY A 69 -6.52 9.52 -9.32
CA GLY A 69 -5.47 9.10 -8.42
C GLY A 69 -4.92 10.31 -7.66
N SER A 70 -4.73 10.14 -6.36
CA SER A 70 -3.92 11.03 -5.54
C SER A 70 -2.94 10.22 -4.69
N THR A 71 -2.07 10.90 -3.96
CA THR A 71 -1.08 10.26 -3.09
C THR A 71 -1.17 10.85 -1.69
N LEU A 72 -0.96 10.01 -0.68
CA LEU A 72 -0.79 10.41 0.72
C LEU A 72 0.63 10.10 1.18
N LEU A 73 1.15 10.93 2.07
CA LEU A 73 2.35 10.64 2.84
C LEU A 73 1.94 10.02 4.17
N LEU A 74 1.78 8.70 4.19
CA LEU A 74 1.32 7.96 5.37
C LEU A 74 2.47 7.75 6.34
N GLU A 75 2.32 8.23 7.56
CA GLU A 75 3.31 7.98 8.61
C GLU A 75 3.18 6.56 9.18
N CYS A 76 4.31 5.84 9.18
CA CYS A 76 4.45 4.49 9.70
C CYS A 76 5.33 4.51 10.95
N ASP A 77 4.78 4.98 12.07
CA ASP A 77 5.49 5.16 13.34
C ASP A 77 5.67 3.87 14.16
N GLY A 78 5.06 2.77 13.75
CA GLY A 78 5.20 1.47 14.41
C GLY A 78 4.50 1.39 15.78
N THR A 79 3.56 2.29 16.07
CA THR A 79 2.81 2.30 17.33
C THR A 79 2.01 1.03 17.52
N GLY A 80 2.24 0.31 18.63
CA GLY A 80 1.54 -0.93 18.99
C GLY A 80 2.53 -2.06 19.32
N ASP A 81 2.19 -2.85 20.34
CA ASP A 81 3.06 -3.92 20.82
C ASP A 81 2.88 -5.18 19.96
N THR A 82 1.69 -5.39 19.41
CA THR A 82 1.36 -6.52 18.53
C THR A 82 1.15 -6.09 17.08
N PHE A 83 1.30 -7.01 16.12
CA PHE A 83 1.03 -6.73 14.70
C PHE A 83 -0.39 -6.17 14.51
N ALA A 84 -1.39 -6.75 15.17
CA ALA A 84 -2.78 -6.29 15.11
C ALA A 84 -2.92 -4.82 15.57
N GLU A 85 -2.26 -4.44 16.67
CA GLU A 85 -2.27 -3.06 17.16
C GLU A 85 -1.58 -2.10 16.20
N ARG A 86 -0.44 -2.51 15.61
CA ARG A 86 0.29 -1.74 14.60
C ARG A 86 -0.53 -1.52 13.34
N ALA A 87 -1.12 -2.58 12.82
CA ALA A 87 -2.02 -2.50 11.67
C ALA A 87 -3.25 -1.64 11.97
N GLY A 88 -3.81 -1.74 13.18
CA GLY A 88 -4.91 -0.89 13.62
C GLY A 88 -4.53 0.59 13.77
N ALA A 89 -3.34 0.90 14.29
CA ALA A 89 -2.83 2.27 14.36
C ALA A 89 -2.63 2.86 12.96
N LEU A 90 -2.03 2.08 12.05
CA LEU A 90 -1.84 2.46 10.65
C LEU A 90 -3.19 2.68 9.95
N GLN A 91 -4.17 1.81 10.15
CA GLN A 91 -5.53 1.98 9.60
C GLN A 91 -6.16 3.29 10.08
N ARG A 92 -6.11 3.57 11.38
CA ARG A 92 -6.67 4.82 11.93
C ARG A 92 -5.99 6.05 11.34
N ARG A 93 -4.67 6.02 11.19
CA ARG A 93 -3.89 7.10 10.55
C ARG A 93 -4.33 7.30 9.10
N LEU A 94 -4.36 6.22 8.31
CA LEU A 94 -4.80 6.27 6.92
C LEU A 94 -6.21 6.84 6.80
N MET A 95 -7.16 6.41 7.63
CA MET A 95 -8.53 6.94 7.63
C MET A 95 -8.61 8.41 8.03
N ALA A 96 -7.77 8.87 8.95
CA ALA A 96 -7.69 10.29 9.31
C ALA A 96 -7.06 11.14 8.18
N ASP A 97 -6.15 10.56 7.40
CA ASP A 97 -5.45 11.25 6.31
C ASP A 97 -6.26 11.27 4.99
N LEU A 98 -7.13 10.27 4.75
CA LEU A 98 -7.94 10.17 3.53
C LEU A 98 -8.74 11.44 3.16
N PRO A 99 -9.44 12.12 4.09
CA PRO A 99 -10.14 13.38 3.78
C PRO A 99 -9.23 14.50 3.23
N HIS A 100 -7.92 14.39 3.44
CA HIS A 100 -6.91 15.35 2.98
C HIS A 100 -6.27 14.97 1.63
N ALA A 101 -6.70 13.86 1.01
CA ALA A 101 -6.14 13.35 -0.25
C ALA A 101 -6.28 14.31 -1.46
N TRP A 102 -7.05 15.39 -1.35
CA TRP A 102 -7.09 16.46 -2.35
C TRP A 102 -5.75 17.20 -2.52
N LEU A 103 -4.92 17.19 -1.48
CA LEU A 103 -3.57 17.71 -1.52
C LEU A 103 -2.59 16.53 -1.65
N SER A 104 -2.03 16.34 -2.84
CA SER A 104 -1.14 15.20 -3.10
C SER A 104 0.10 15.20 -2.21
N GLY A 105 0.64 14.01 -1.92
CA GLY A 105 1.88 13.85 -1.18
C GLY A 105 3.07 14.60 -1.79
N VAL A 106 3.09 14.74 -3.12
CA VAL A 106 4.08 15.57 -3.84
C VAL A 106 3.92 17.05 -3.46
N GLU A 107 2.69 17.57 -3.44
CA GLU A 107 2.43 18.95 -3.06
C GLU A 107 2.72 19.20 -1.58
N VAL A 108 2.36 18.27 -0.71
CA VAL A 108 2.73 18.30 0.72
C VAL A 108 4.24 18.36 0.88
N ALA A 109 4.98 17.47 0.22
CA ALA A 109 6.44 17.45 0.25
C ALA A 109 7.05 18.75 -0.29
N ARG A 110 6.48 19.30 -1.37
CA ARG A 110 6.92 20.57 -1.98
C ARG A 110 6.70 21.75 -1.04
N ARG A 111 5.56 21.82 -0.34
CA ARG A 111 5.27 22.87 0.65
C ARG A 111 6.17 22.74 1.88
N ALA A 112 6.32 21.54 2.41
CA ALA A 112 7.16 21.31 3.58
C ALA A 112 8.65 21.64 3.31
N ARG A 113 9.17 21.34 2.11
CA ARG A 113 10.52 21.76 1.69
C ARG A 113 10.69 23.28 1.57
N ARG A 114 9.62 24.01 1.19
CA ARG A 114 9.66 25.48 1.14
C ARG A 114 9.68 26.11 2.53
N GLU A 115 8.91 25.56 3.46
CA GLU A 115 8.87 26.04 4.85
C GLU A 115 10.12 25.62 5.63
N ARG A 116 10.67 24.44 5.33
CA ARG A 116 11.85 23.87 5.98
C ARG A 116 12.84 23.37 4.93
N PRO A 117 13.70 24.25 4.40
CA PRO A 117 14.77 23.85 3.49
C PRO A 117 15.63 22.74 4.10
N GLY A 118 15.81 21.63 3.37
CA GLY A 118 16.56 20.46 3.84
C GLY A 118 15.72 19.40 4.57
N ALA A 119 14.43 19.62 4.81
CA ALA A 119 13.55 18.57 5.33
C ALA A 119 13.42 17.43 4.30
N ALA A 120 13.76 16.20 4.73
CA ALA A 120 13.56 14.99 3.95
C ALA A 120 12.07 14.62 3.94
N VAL A 121 11.26 15.39 3.21
CA VAL A 121 9.82 15.17 3.10
C VAL A 121 9.50 14.40 1.83
N GLY A 122 8.95 13.21 1.98
CA GLY A 122 8.67 12.29 0.88
C GLY A 122 9.22 10.90 1.19
N SER A 123 8.66 9.90 0.53
CA SER A 123 9.10 8.51 0.65
C SER A 123 9.31 7.91 -0.73
N PRO A 124 10.50 7.33 -1.00
CA PRO A 124 10.75 6.59 -2.24
C PRO A 124 10.09 5.21 -2.24
N PHE A 125 9.41 4.83 -1.16
CA PHE A 125 8.70 3.58 -0.99
C PHE A 125 7.20 3.83 -1.16
N VAL A 126 6.63 3.23 -2.20
CA VAL A 126 5.22 3.36 -2.55
C VAL A 126 4.45 2.11 -2.16
N PHE A 127 3.20 2.32 -1.72
CA PHE A 127 2.19 1.28 -1.60
C PHE A 127 0.96 1.68 -2.42
N ALA A 128 0.54 0.82 -3.33
CA ALA A 128 -0.66 1.01 -4.13
C ALA A 128 -1.56 -0.22 -4.02
N SER A 129 -2.84 0.00 -3.71
CA SER A 129 -3.83 -1.08 -3.68
C SER A 129 -4.85 -0.91 -4.79
N GLY A 130 -5.01 -1.97 -5.58
CA GLY A 130 -6.10 -2.16 -6.54
C GLY A 130 -7.23 -3.04 -6.01
N LEU A 131 -7.33 -3.26 -4.70
CA LEU A 131 -8.33 -4.13 -4.06
C LEU A 131 -9.69 -3.45 -3.80
N ASP A 132 -9.97 -2.30 -4.41
CA ASP A 132 -11.17 -1.52 -4.12
C ASP A 132 -12.46 -2.26 -4.57
N ASP A 133 -13.22 -2.77 -3.60
CA ASP A 133 -14.50 -3.49 -3.74
C ASP A 133 -15.63 -2.66 -4.42
N ALA A 134 -15.44 -1.36 -4.67
CA ALA A 134 -16.50 -0.44 -5.14
C ALA A 134 -16.50 -0.16 -6.65
N ALA A 135 -15.48 -0.60 -7.39
CA ALA A 135 -15.47 -0.58 -8.85
C ALA A 135 -15.50 -2.03 -9.34
N SER A 136 -16.71 -2.55 -9.51
CA SER A 136 -17.04 -3.81 -10.18
C SER A 136 -16.66 -3.84 -11.68
N ASP A 137 -15.72 -3.00 -12.09
CA ASP A 137 -14.84 -3.29 -13.19
C ASP A 137 -13.46 -3.06 -12.61
N ALA A 138 -12.89 -4.12 -12.01
CA ALA A 138 -11.45 -4.24 -11.99
C ALA A 138 -11.01 -3.79 -13.38
N LEU A 139 -10.16 -2.75 -13.48
CA LEU A 139 -9.38 -2.56 -14.70
C LEU A 139 -8.91 -3.96 -15.05
N PRO A 140 -9.40 -4.57 -16.15
CA PRO A 140 -9.13 -5.97 -16.33
C PRO A 140 -7.61 -6.09 -16.25
N PRO A 141 -7.04 -7.00 -15.44
CA PRO A 141 -5.60 -7.28 -15.47
C PRO A 141 -5.11 -7.51 -16.90
N HIS A 142 -6.07 -7.78 -17.76
CA HIS A 142 -6.01 -8.05 -19.16
C HIS A 142 -6.24 -6.78 -20.00
N LEU A 143 -5.14 -6.22 -20.47
CA LEU A 143 -4.95 -6.01 -21.91
C LEU A 143 -4.92 -7.37 -22.68
N ARG A 144 -5.59 -8.43 -22.19
CA ARG A 144 -5.84 -9.65 -22.97
C ARG A 144 -7.06 -9.35 -23.84
N ALA A 145 -6.83 -8.58 -24.90
CA ALA A 145 -7.67 -8.74 -26.08
C ALA A 145 -7.49 -10.21 -26.55
N GLU A 146 -8.54 -10.84 -27.07
CA GLU A 146 -8.41 -12.19 -27.63
C GLU A 146 -7.21 -12.24 -28.60
N GLY A 147 -6.29 -13.17 -28.36
CA GLY A 147 -5.04 -13.30 -29.12
C GLY A 147 -3.84 -12.48 -28.60
N TRP A 148 -3.97 -11.76 -27.48
CA TRP A 148 -2.90 -10.98 -26.86
C TRP A 148 -2.56 -11.50 -25.46
N GLU A 149 -1.28 -11.75 -25.22
CA GLU A 149 -0.72 -12.13 -23.93
C GLU A 149 0.12 -10.98 -23.38
N LEU A 150 -0.13 -10.59 -22.12
CA LEU A 150 0.72 -9.62 -21.42
C LEU A 150 2.05 -10.30 -21.10
N VAL A 151 3.09 -9.99 -21.87
CA VAL A 151 4.44 -10.56 -21.68
C VAL A 151 5.19 -9.87 -20.53
N PHE A 152 5.04 -8.55 -20.40
CA PHE A 152 5.74 -7.75 -19.40
C PHE A 152 5.00 -6.43 -19.12
N LYS A 153 5.08 -5.96 -17.88
CA LYS A 153 4.62 -4.65 -17.42
C LYS A 153 5.65 -4.13 -16.41
N SER A 154 6.01 -2.86 -16.52
CA SER A 154 6.79 -2.16 -15.50
C SER A 154 6.28 -0.73 -15.37
N MET A 155 6.26 -0.21 -14.14
CA MET A 155 5.95 1.17 -13.84
C MET A 155 7.14 1.87 -13.20
N HIS A 156 7.67 2.89 -13.86
CA HIS A 156 8.72 3.74 -13.31
C HIS A 156 8.17 5.14 -13.07
N THR A 157 8.01 5.50 -11.80
CA THR A 157 7.62 6.86 -11.41
C THR A 157 8.85 7.61 -10.90
N PRO A 158 9.12 8.84 -11.36
CA PRO A 158 10.23 9.63 -10.84
C PRO A 158 10.18 9.72 -9.31
N GLN A 159 11.34 9.59 -8.65
CA GLN A 159 11.48 9.66 -7.18
C GLN A 159 10.94 8.45 -6.40
N VAL A 160 10.48 7.40 -7.09
CA VAL A 160 10.12 6.11 -6.49
C VAL A 160 11.26 5.13 -6.72
N LEU A 161 11.74 4.51 -5.64
CA LEU A 161 12.77 3.46 -5.71
C LEU A 161 12.13 2.07 -5.65
N LEU A 162 11.07 1.92 -4.87
CA LEU A 162 10.32 0.66 -4.73
C LEU A 162 8.82 0.95 -4.72
N ASP A 163 8.12 0.40 -5.70
CA ASP A 163 6.68 0.45 -5.84
C ASP A 163 6.07 -0.93 -5.51
N HIS A 164 5.37 -1.00 -4.39
CA HIS A 164 4.65 -2.19 -3.98
C HIS A 164 3.17 -2.08 -4.33
N GLN A 165 2.73 -2.88 -5.31
CA GLN A 165 1.35 -2.89 -5.80
C GLN A 165 0.66 -4.20 -5.40
N VAL A 166 -0.59 -4.11 -4.94
CA VAL A 166 -1.41 -5.28 -4.61
C VAL A 166 -2.71 -5.28 -5.41
N SER A 167 -3.09 -6.43 -5.96
CA SER A 167 -4.31 -6.66 -6.73
C SER A 167 -4.90 -8.04 -6.44
N GLU A 168 -6.14 -8.25 -6.85
CA GLU A 168 -6.78 -9.57 -6.84
C GLU A 168 -6.95 -10.06 -8.28
N GLU A 169 -6.45 -11.26 -8.57
CA GLU A 169 -6.54 -11.91 -9.88
C GLU A 169 -6.98 -13.36 -9.69
N ASP A 170 -8.07 -13.77 -10.36
CA ASP A 170 -8.63 -15.12 -10.27
C ASP A 170 -8.86 -15.63 -8.82
N GLY A 171 -9.19 -14.71 -7.90
CA GLY A 171 -9.42 -15.01 -6.47
C GLY A 171 -8.14 -15.15 -5.64
N GLU A 172 -6.99 -14.81 -6.21
CA GLU A 172 -5.69 -14.82 -5.55
C GLU A 172 -5.15 -13.40 -5.35
N LEU A 173 -4.40 -13.20 -4.28
CA LEU A 173 -3.67 -11.96 -4.04
C LEU A 173 -2.40 -11.96 -4.89
N VAL A 174 -2.27 -10.96 -5.76
CA VAL A 174 -1.05 -10.68 -6.52
C VAL A 174 -0.32 -9.51 -5.87
N CYS A 175 0.95 -9.70 -5.58
CA CYS A 175 1.84 -8.70 -5.00
C CYS A 175 2.99 -8.43 -5.98
N THR A 176 3.09 -7.19 -6.46
CA THR A 176 4.15 -6.73 -7.36
C THR A 176 5.12 -5.83 -6.61
N PHE A 177 6.42 -5.97 -6.88
CA PHE A 177 7.49 -5.14 -6.34
C PHE A 177 8.34 -4.61 -7.50
N ASP A 178 7.92 -3.49 -8.08
CA ASP A 178 8.68 -2.80 -9.13
C ASP A 178 9.75 -1.93 -8.48
N HIS A 179 11.00 -2.05 -8.91
CA HIS A 179 12.10 -1.32 -8.28
C HIS A 179 13.14 -0.82 -9.27
N VAL A 180 13.89 0.20 -8.85
CA VAL A 180 15.09 0.68 -9.54
C VAL A 180 16.25 -0.24 -9.15
N ALA A 181 16.73 -1.07 -10.09
CA ALA A 181 17.74 -2.10 -9.82
C ALA A 181 19.02 -1.52 -9.18
N GLU A 182 19.49 -0.36 -9.65
CA GLU A 182 20.71 0.29 -9.17
C GLU A 182 20.56 0.92 -7.77
N ALA A 183 19.33 1.00 -7.25
CA ALA A 183 19.06 1.57 -5.93
C ALA A 183 19.21 0.58 -4.78
N PHE A 184 19.28 -0.73 -5.07
CA PHE A 184 19.34 -1.79 -4.07
C PHE A 184 20.48 -2.76 -4.36
N PRO A 185 21.09 -3.36 -3.32
CA PRO A 185 21.93 -4.53 -3.48
C PRO A 185 21.21 -5.66 -4.22
N GLU A 186 21.97 -6.43 -4.99
CA GLU A 186 21.47 -7.60 -5.71
C GLU A 186 20.78 -8.58 -4.75
N GLY A 187 19.57 -9.05 -5.11
CA GLY A 187 18.77 -9.97 -4.32
C GLY A 187 17.99 -9.36 -3.15
N LEU A 188 18.26 -8.11 -2.75
CA LEU A 188 17.61 -7.51 -1.57
C LEU A 188 16.09 -7.39 -1.72
N VAL A 189 15.61 -6.97 -2.89
CA VAL A 189 14.17 -6.82 -3.15
C VAL A 189 13.46 -8.18 -3.19
N ASP A 190 14.14 -9.22 -3.67
CA ASP A 190 13.61 -10.59 -3.65
C ASP A 190 13.46 -11.10 -2.21
N GLU A 191 14.43 -10.81 -1.34
CA GLU A 191 14.34 -11.14 0.09
C GLU A 191 13.21 -10.37 0.78
N LEU A 192 13.03 -9.08 0.47
CA LEU A 192 11.91 -8.27 0.97
C LEU A 192 10.57 -8.87 0.52
N ALA A 193 10.44 -9.23 -0.75
CA ALA A 193 9.22 -9.83 -1.31
C ALA A 193 8.92 -11.20 -0.69
N ALA A 194 9.95 -12.04 -0.50
CA ALA A 194 9.81 -13.33 0.17
C ALA A 194 9.37 -13.17 1.63
N ALA A 195 9.98 -12.26 2.38
CA ALA A 195 9.62 -11.98 3.77
C ALA A 195 8.20 -11.43 3.91
N HIS A 196 7.79 -10.56 2.97
CA HIS A 196 6.43 -10.07 2.88
C HIS A 196 5.44 -11.21 2.64
N ALA A 197 5.68 -12.05 1.61
CA ALA A 197 4.83 -13.20 1.30
C ALA A 197 4.71 -14.17 2.48
N ASP A 198 5.82 -14.45 3.18
CA ASP A 198 5.83 -15.33 4.34
C ASP A 198 5.09 -14.74 5.54
N LEU A 199 5.17 -13.43 5.77
CA LEU A 199 4.34 -12.77 6.78
C LEU A 199 2.85 -12.91 6.45
N LEU A 200 2.45 -12.67 5.20
CA LEU A 200 1.04 -12.80 4.78
C LEU A 200 0.52 -14.24 4.91
N ARG A 201 1.32 -15.24 4.50
CA ARG A 201 0.96 -16.66 4.67
C ARG A 201 0.79 -17.03 6.13
N ARG A 202 1.66 -16.53 7.01
CA ARG A 202 1.56 -16.77 8.46
C ARG A 202 0.32 -16.13 9.06
N LEU A 203 0.03 -14.87 8.72
CA LEU A 203 -1.18 -14.16 9.16
C LEU A 203 -2.47 -14.84 8.67
N ALA A 204 -2.44 -15.42 7.48
CA ALA A 204 -3.59 -16.16 6.93
C ALA A 204 -3.84 -17.50 7.64
N GLY A 205 -2.79 -18.16 8.14
CA GLY A 205 -2.86 -19.51 8.66
C GLY A 205 -2.93 -19.64 10.18
N HIS A 206 -2.55 -18.61 10.95
CA HIS A 206 -2.39 -18.70 12.39
C HIS A 206 -2.70 -17.39 13.10
N ASP A 207 -3.17 -17.48 14.35
CA ASP A 207 -3.45 -16.31 15.19
C ASP A 207 -2.16 -15.73 15.82
N ALA A 208 -1.15 -16.56 16.09
CA ALA A 208 0.07 -16.15 16.78
C ALA A 208 0.83 -14.97 16.12
N PRO A 209 0.97 -14.88 14.78
CA PRO A 209 1.57 -13.73 14.11
C PRO A 209 0.84 -12.41 14.34
N TRP A 210 -0.47 -12.41 14.59
CA TRP A 210 -1.24 -11.21 14.88
C TRP A 210 -0.87 -10.59 16.23
N ALA A 211 -0.48 -11.43 17.19
CA ALA A 211 0.01 -11.04 18.51
C ALA A 211 1.54 -10.82 18.56
N ALA A 212 2.25 -10.96 17.43
CA ALA A 212 3.70 -10.91 17.42
C ALA A 212 4.25 -9.49 17.69
N PRO A 213 5.33 -9.37 18.48
CA PRO A 213 6.03 -8.11 18.65
C PRO A 213 6.69 -7.63 17.35
N HIS A 214 7.26 -6.43 17.36
CA HIS A 214 8.17 -6.00 16.29
C HIS A 214 9.26 -7.07 16.09
N PRO A 215 9.54 -7.51 14.85
CA PRO A 215 10.69 -8.33 14.60
C PRO A 215 11.96 -7.51 14.86
N PRO A 216 13.03 -8.13 15.38
CA PRO A 216 14.29 -7.43 15.58
C PRO A 216 14.83 -6.93 14.23
N PRO A 217 15.54 -5.79 14.21
CA PRO A 217 16.21 -5.29 13.01
C PRO A 217 17.22 -6.34 12.51
N LEU A 218 17.50 -6.32 11.20
CA LEU A 218 18.53 -7.20 10.66
C LEU A 218 19.92 -6.83 11.22
N PRO A 219 20.84 -7.80 11.37
CA PRO A 219 22.24 -7.51 11.63
C PRO A 219 22.78 -6.60 10.53
N GLY A 220 23.48 -5.53 10.93
CA GLY A 220 24.13 -4.59 10.00
C GLY A 220 25.46 -5.09 9.46
#